data_AF-A0A2V9XND8-F1
#
_entry.id   AF-A0A2V9XND8-F1
#
_cell.length_a   1.000
_cell.length_b   1.000
_cell.length_c   1.000
_cell.angle_alpha   90.00
_cell.angle_beta   90.00
_cell.angle_gamma   90.00
#
_symmetry.space_group_name_H-M   'P 1'
#
loop_
_entity.id
_entity.type
_entity.pdbx_description
1 polymer ?
#
loop_
_entity_poly.entity_id
_entity_poly.type
_entity_poly.pdbx_seq_one_letter_code
_entity_poly.pdbx_strand_id
1 'polypeptide(L)'
;MLPAALLKIQMLFSQPAVSETSTRTGSAREGVRHFPKDWPSLFALTVIGAVLRCLYLTRKSFWFDEGVSVEIARLDWYNFARILWRREGNMSLYYVLLRGWLHFGHSEFFIRSLSILPSLATIPVVYWLAGRLFDRRVGLIAATLLTFNAYHIRYAQEARSYSFFIFLGTLSSAFFIDLLQQPTRRNRIGHILASSLAVYAHLYAVLLIVAQWLSLRFLKYEGIKIPLNTKQNWRWIAILIFPALLFVGTTGAGPISWIK
;
A
#
# COMPACT_ATOMS: atom_id res chain seq x y z
N MET A 1 6.28 -2.60 30.82
CA MET A 1 6.19 -1.25 30.21
C MET A 1 5.66 -1.40 28.79
N LEU A 2 4.50 -0.81 28.48
CA LEU A 2 3.97 -0.83 27.11
C LEU A 2 4.82 0.07 26.20
N PRO A 3 5.22 -0.38 25.00
CA PRO A 3 5.88 0.45 23.99
C PRO A 3 5.15 1.78 23.79
N ALA A 4 5.87 2.89 23.59
CA ALA A 4 5.29 4.23 23.44
C ALA A 4 4.19 4.31 22.36
N ALA A 5 4.30 3.51 21.30
CA ALA A 5 3.26 3.37 20.27
C ALA A 5 1.97 2.73 20.82
N LEU A 6 2.08 1.66 21.62
CA LEU A 6 0.94 1.03 22.29
C LEU A 6 0.34 1.96 23.35
N LEU A 7 1.16 2.73 24.06
CA LEU A 7 0.71 3.73 25.03
C LEU A 7 -0.04 4.88 24.33
N LYS A 8 0.40 5.31 23.15
CA LYS A 8 -0.30 6.31 22.33
C LYS A 8 -1.61 5.76 21.76
N ILE A 9 -1.61 4.53 21.28
CA ILE A 9 -2.82 3.82 20.84
C ILE A 9 -3.79 3.69 22.02
N GLN A 10 -3.33 3.25 23.19
CA GLN A 10 -4.13 3.12 24.40
C GLN A 10 -4.67 4.47 24.88
N MET A 11 -3.85 5.53 24.93
CA MET A 11 -4.29 6.89 25.25
C MET A 11 -5.34 7.42 24.26
N LEU A 12 -5.27 7.05 22.97
CA LEU A 12 -6.28 7.38 21.98
C LEU A 12 -7.61 6.64 22.22
N PHE A 13 -7.58 5.44 22.79
CA PHE A 13 -8.77 4.64 23.10
C PHE A 13 -9.32 4.83 24.54
N SER A 14 -8.52 5.43 25.43
CA SER A 14 -8.87 5.67 26.84
C SER A 14 -9.53 7.03 27.10
N GLN A 15 -9.76 7.86 26.09
CA GLN A 15 -10.52 9.10 26.29
C GLN A 15 -11.96 8.73 26.70
N PRO A 16 -12.42 9.08 27.91
CA PRO A 16 -13.80 8.85 28.29
C PRO A 16 -14.69 9.65 27.34
N ALA A 17 -15.82 9.05 26.94
CA ALA A 17 -16.88 9.77 26.26
C ALA A 17 -17.24 10.97 27.13
N VAL A 18 -16.83 12.17 26.70
CA VAL A 18 -17.17 13.41 27.39
C VAL A 18 -18.68 13.46 27.46
N SER A 19 -19.22 13.35 28.67
CA SER A 19 -20.63 13.48 28.96
C SER A 19 -21.10 14.85 28.45
N GLU A 20 -22.01 14.83 27.47
CA GLU A 20 -22.69 16.03 26.99
C GLU A 20 -23.62 16.57 28.08
N THR A 21 -23.07 17.39 28.98
CA THR A 21 -23.88 18.28 29.82
C THR A 21 -23.02 19.44 30.33
N SER A 22 -22.86 20.48 29.52
CA SER A 22 -23.02 21.86 30.00
C SER A 22 -23.01 22.87 28.85
N THR A 23 -23.85 23.86 29.07
CA THR A 23 -24.31 24.97 28.24
C THR A 23 -23.21 25.93 27.74
N ARG A 24 -23.35 26.31 26.46
CA ARG A 24 -22.97 27.56 25.77
C ARG A 24 -22.04 28.55 26.51
N THR A 25 -20.90 28.88 25.87
CA THR A 25 -20.57 30.23 25.37
C THR A 25 -19.20 30.25 24.67
N GLY A 26 -19.08 30.99 23.56
CA GLY A 26 -17.83 31.64 23.14
C GLY A 26 -16.67 30.78 22.60
N SER A 27 -16.73 30.40 21.33
CA SER A 27 -15.72 30.76 20.31
C SER A 27 -15.89 29.83 19.12
N ALA A 28 -16.15 30.43 17.97
CA ALA A 28 -16.05 29.73 16.70
C ALA A 28 -14.61 29.18 16.61
N ARG A 29 -14.46 27.87 16.76
CA ARG A 29 -13.22 27.18 16.40
C ARG A 29 -13.06 27.34 14.89
N GLU A 30 -12.35 28.38 14.50
CA GLU A 30 -11.82 28.52 13.16
C GLU A 30 -10.99 27.27 12.86
N GLY A 31 -11.59 26.38 12.07
CA GLY A 31 -10.93 25.22 11.49
C GLY A 31 -9.95 25.68 10.41
N VAL A 32 -8.92 26.45 10.79
CA VAL A 32 -7.77 26.69 9.93
C VAL A 32 -7.09 25.34 9.79
N ARG A 33 -7.33 24.65 8.67
CA ARG A 33 -6.56 23.48 8.24
C ARG A 33 -5.10 23.89 8.17
N HIS A 34 -4.36 23.72 9.27
CA HIS A 34 -2.94 23.98 9.30
C HIS A 34 -2.30 22.99 8.34
N PHE A 35 -1.92 23.46 7.16
CA PHE A 35 -1.06 22.69 6.28
C PHE A 35 0.15 22.25 7.10
N PRO A 36 0.51 20.96 7.06
CA PRO A 36 1.63 20.50 7.85
C PRO A 36 2.88 21.28 7.44
N LYS A 37 3.50 22.00 8.39
CA LYS A 37 4.79 22.72 8.22
C LYS A 37 5.89 21.94 7.45
N ASP A 38 5.77 20.62 7.37
CA ASP A 38 6.74 19.72 6.73
C ASP A 38 6.48 19.49 5.23
N TRP A 39 5.41 20.08 4.67
CA TRP A 39 5.08 19.92 3.26
C TRP A 39 6.21 20.32 2.28
N PRO A 40 7.04 21.35 2.53
CA PRO A 40 8.15 21.68 1.63
C PRO A 40 9.22 20.58 1.64
N SER A 41 9.53 20.03 2.81
CA SER A 41 10.47 18.92 2.95
C SER A 41 9.96 17.66 2.26
N LEU A 42 8.67 17.35 2.42
CA LEU A 42 8.06 16.19 1.77
C LEU A 42 8.00 16.35 0.25
N PHE A 43 7.69 17.56 -0.23
CA PHE A 43 7.74 17.89 -1.64
C PHE A 43 9.17 17.73 -2.20
N ALA A 44 10.17 18.30 -1.52
CA ALA A 44 11.57 18.15 -1.89
C ALA A 44 12.01 16.69 -1.94
N LEU A 45 11.66 15.88 -0.92
CA LEU A 45 11.94 14.43 -0.90
C LEU A 45 11.28 13.69 -2.05
N THR A 46 10.08 14.08 -2.46
CA THR A 46 9.37 13.47 -3.59
C THR A 46 10.03 13.84 -4.91
N VAL A 47 10.44 15.11 -5.08
CA VAL A 47 11.18 15.58 -6.27
C VAL A 47 12.54 14.89 -6.37
N ILE A 48 13.32 14.85 -5.27
CA ILE A 48 14.59 14.11 -5.20
C ILE A 48 14.35 12.63 -5.54
N GLY A 49 13.32 12.03 -4.95
CA GLY A 49 12.93 10.65 -5.23
C GLY A 49 12.63 10.40 -6.71
N ALA A 50 11.99 11.36 -7.39
CA ALA A 50 11.67 11.28 -8.82
C ALA A 50 12.93 11.33 -9.67
N VAL A 51 13.85 12.26 -9.38
CA VAL A 51 15.15 12.31 -10.05
C VAL A 51 15.88 10.99 -9.87
N LEU A 52 16.03 10.49 -8.64
CA LEU A 52 16.74 9.24 -8.36
C LEU A 52 16.14 8.02 -9.09
N ARG A 53 14.81 7.95 -9.22
CA ARG A 53 14.12 6.84 -9.89
C ARG A 53 14.18 6.96 -11.42
N CYS A 54 14.29 8.15 -11.97
CA CYS A 54 14.45 8.35 -13.41
C CYS A 54 15.92 8.28 -13.88
N LEU A 55 16.88 8.52 -12.98
CA LEU A 55 18.31 8.45 -13.30
C LEU A 55 18.70 7.04 -13.77
N TYR A 56 19.33 6.97 -14.94
CA TYR A 56 19.78 5.73 -15.58
C TYR A 56 18.69 4.69 -15.88
N LEU A 57 17.41 5.12 -15.93
CA LEU A 57 16.27 4.22 -16.10
C LEU A 57 16.35 3.35 -17.36
N THR A 58 16.98 3.82 -18.44
CA THR A 58 17.14 3.11 -19.72
C THR A 58 18.57 2.61 -19.95
N ARG A 59 19.45 2.72 -18.96
CA ARG A 59 20.87 2.33 -19.14
C ARG A 59 21.03 0.82 -19.31
N LYS A 60 20.11 0.04 -18.77
CA LYS A 60 20.06 -1.42 -18.90
C LYS A 60 18.83 -1.78 -19.73
N SER A 61 18.99 -2.63 -20.73
CA SER A 61 17.87 -3.26 -21.42
C SER A 61 17.01 -4.06 -20.45
N PHE A 62 15.81 -4.46 -20.88
CA PHE A 62 14.96 -5.34 -20.09
C PHE A 62 15.68 -6.63 -19.71
N TRP A 63 15.62 -6.98 -18.43
CA TRP A 63 15.93 -8.35 -18.03
C TRP A 63 14.74 -9.27 -18.30
N PHE A 64 14.96 -10.58 -18.18
CA PHE A 64 14.02 -11.61 -18.61
C PHE A 64 12.59 -11.37 -18.11
N ASP A 65 12.41 -11.12 -16.81
CA ASP A 65 11.10 -10.93 -16.21
C ASP A 65 10.37 -9.66 -16.67
N GLU A 66 11.10 -8.59 -16.99
CA GLU A 66 10.51 -7.38 -17.58
C GLU A 66 10.04 -7.67 -19.01
N GLY A 67 10.86 -8.37 -19.79
CA GLY A 67 10.50 -8.80 -21.14
C GLY A 67 9.23 -9.64 -21.14
N VAL A 68 9.15 -10.65 -20.26
CA VAL A 68 7.94 -11.48 -20.09
C VAL A 68 6.73 -10.62 -19.71
N SER A 69 6.89 -9.63 -18.82
CA SER A 69 5.79 -8.75 -18.42
C SER A 69 5.24 -7.93 -19.59
N VAL A 70 6.14 -7.39 -20.43
CA VAL A 70 5.78 -6.64 -21.63
C VAL A 70 5.10 -7.53 -22.68
N GLU A 71 5.63 -8.73 -22.90
CA GLU A 71 5.05 -9.66 -23.88
C GLU A 71 3.67 -10.17 -23.45
N ILE A 72 3.47 -10.48 -22.17
CA ILE A 72 2.13 -10.80 -21.63
C ILE A 72 1.17 -9.65 -21.90
N ALA A 73 1.58 -8.42 -21.63
CA ALA A 73 0.72 -7.24 -21.80
C ALA A 73 0.36 -6.98 -23.28
N ARG A 74 1.12 -7.51 -24.24
CA ARG A 74 0.86 -7.37 -25.69
C ARG A 74 -0.04 -8.45 -26.28
N LEU A 75 -0.35 -9.50 -25.52
CA LEU A 75 -1.24 -10.57 -25.99
C LEU A 75 -2.64 -10.04 -26.33
N ASP A 76 -3.31 -10.74 -27.26
CA ASP A 76 -4.75 -10.56 -27.47
C ASP A 76 -5.53 -10.89 -26.19
N TRP A 77 -6.76 -10.40 -26.12
CA TRP A 77 -7.55 -10.46 -24.88
C TRP A 77 -7.79 -11.88 -24.38
N TYR A 78 -7.99 -12.84 -25.29
CA TYR A 78 -8.22 -14.23 -24.92
C TYR A 78 -6.96 -14.84 -24.30
N ASN A 79 -5.80 -14.67 -24.96
CA ASN A 79 -4.53 -15.18 -24.45
C ASN A 79 -4.09 -14.48 -23.17
N PHE A 80 -4.31 -13.16 -23.07
CA PHE A 80 -4.05 -12.38 -21.86
C PHE A 80 -4.87 -12.89 -20.66
N ALA A 81 -6.19 -13.02 -20.81
CA ALA A 81 -7.04 -13.53 -19.73
C ALA A 81 -6.66 -14.97 -19.34
N ARG A 82 -6.36 -15.81 -20.34
CA ARG A 82 -5.96 -17.20 -20.13
C ARG A 82 -4.65 -17.33 -19.36
N ILE A 83 -3.64 -16.52 -19.66
CA ILE A 83 -2.34 -16.60 -18.97
C ILE A 83 -2.44 -16.07 -17.54
N LEU A 84 -3.18 -14.97 -17.31
CA LEU A 84 -3.44 -14.45 -15.96
C LEU A 84 -4.13 -15.49 -15.08
N TRP A 85 -5.13 -16.21 -15.61
CA TRP A 85 -5.90 -17.19 -14.84
C TRP A 85 -5.18 -18.54 -14.64
N ARG A 86 -4.23 -18.91 -15.51
CA ARG A 86 -3.61 -20.24 -15.48
C ARG A 86 -2.15 -20.27 -15.03
N ARG A 87 -1.43 -19.15 -15.11
CA ARG A 87 0.02 -19.11 -14.81
C ARG A 87 0.45 -17.87 -14.04
N GLU A 88 -0.04 -16.71 -14.42
CA GLU A 88 0.54 -15.41 -14.06
C GLU A 88 -0.38 -14.54 -13.18
N GLY A 89 -1.06 -15.16 -12.22
CA GLY A 89 -1.99 -14.46 -11.33
C GLY A 89 -1.32 -13.52 -10.30
N ASN A 90 -0.02 -13.74 -10.01
CA ASN A 90 0.68 -13.05 -8.92
C ASN A 90 0.76 -11.52 -9.09
N MET A 91 0.81 -11.05 -10.33
CA MET A 91 1.01 -9.64 -10.67
C MET A 91 -0.09 -9.12 -11.60
N SER A 92 -1.28 -9.73 -11.50
CA SER A 92 -2.43 -9.48 -12.38
C SER A 92 -2.83 -8.00 -12.46
N LEU A 93 -2.82 -7.27 -11.33
CA LEU A 93 -3.07 -5.82 -11.35
C LEU A 93 -2.06 -5.08 -12.23
N TYR A 94 -0.78 -5.45 -12.11
CA TYR A 94 0.28 -4.82 -12.87
C TYR A 94 0.16 -5.11 -14.36
N TYR A 95 -0.13 -6.35 -14.76
CA TYR A 95 -0.31 -6.71 -16.17
C TYR A 95 -1.48 -5.96 -16.81
N VAL A 96 -2.60 -5.82 -16.11
CA VAL A 96 -3.77 -5.06 -16.59
C VAL A 96 -3.39 -3.59 -16.79
N LEU A 97 -2.72 -2.98 -15.81
CA LEU A 97 -2.28 -1.59 -15.91
C LEU A 97 -1.23 -1.40 -17.00
N LEU A 98 -0.25 -2.29 -17.12
CA LEU A 98 0.79 -2.25 -18.14
C LEU A 98 0.23 -2.37 -19.54
N ARG A 99 -0.74 -3.26 -19.76
CA ARG A 99 -1.45 -3.37 -21.03
C ARG A 99 -2.12 -2.06 -21.43
N GLY A 100 -2.82 -1.43 -20.49
CA GLY A 100 -3.39 -0.09 -20.69
C GLY A 100 -2.33 0.97 -20.97
N TRP A 101 -1.22 0.91 -20.22
CA TRP A 101 -0.10 1.83 -20.32
C TRP A 101 0.58 1.79 -21.69
N LEU A 102 0.74 0.61 -22.28
CA LEU A 102 1.37 0.42 -23.58
C LEU A 102 0.63 1.15 -24.72
N HIS A 103 -0.64 1.52 -24.57
CA HIS A 103 -1.33 2.33 -25.58
C HIS A 103 -0.76 3.75 -25.74
N PHE A 104 -0.01 4.24 -24.75
CA PHE A 104 0.54 5.61 -24.75
C PHE A 104 2.03 5.66 -25.12
N GLY A 105 2.73 4.53 -25.10
CA GLY A 105 4.15 4.49 -25.42
C GLY A 105 4.79 3.13 -25.23
N HIS A 106 5.90 2.91 -25.94
CA HIS A 106 6.61 1.63 -25.98
C HIS A 106 8.10 1.72 -25.67
N SER A 107 8.63 2.92 -25.39
CA SER A 107 10.03 3.06 -24.99
C SER A 107 10.24 2.41 -23.62
N GLU A 108 11.44 1.88 -23.36
CA GLU A 108 11.77 1.28 -22.06
C GLU A 108 11.53 2.26 -20.91
N PHE A 109 11.87 3.53 -21.13
CA PHE A 109 11.59 4.62 -20.19
C PHE A 109 10.10 4.69 -19.85
N PHE A 110 9.25 4.74 -20.88
CA PHE A 110 7.82 4.89 -20.71
C PHE A 110 7.21 3.67 -20.02
N ILE A 111 7.62 2.46 -20.39
CA ILE A 111 7.15 1.21 -19.77
C ILE A 111 7.52 1.18 -18.29
N ARG A 112 8.79 1.47 -17.93
CA ARG A 112 9.24 1.48 -16.53
C ARG A 112 8.61 2.61 -15.71
N SER A 113 8.22 3.71 -16.35
CA SER A 113 7.58 4.84 -15.66
C SER A 113 6.29 4.45 -14.92
N LEU A 114 5.58 3.41 -15.38
CA LEU A 114 4.41 2.85 -14.69
C LEU A 114 4.75 2.46 -13.24
N SER A 115 5.94 1.88 -13.01
CA SER A 115 6.40 1.44 -11.69
C SER A 115 6.95 2.60 -10.85
N ILE A 116 7.43 3.67 -11.48
CA ILE A 116 7.93 4.87 -10.80
C ILE A 116 6.79 5.58 -10.05
N LEU A 117 5.60 5.68 -10.65
CA LEU A 117 4.44 6.37 -10.08
C LEU A 117 4.08 5.88 -8.65
N PRO A 118 3.80 4.59 -8.41
CA PRO A 118 3.50 4.09 -7.06
C PRO A 118 4.72 4.18 -6.13
N SER A 119 5.94 4.02 -6.64
CA SER A 119 7.16 4.19 -5.83
C SER A 119 7.29 5.62 -5.30
N LEU A 120 6.97 6.62 -6.11
CA LEU A 120 6.93 8.03 -5.69
C LEU A 120 5.80 8.29 -4.70
N ALA A 121 4.60 7.77 -5.00
CA ALA A 121 3.45 7.90 -4.10
C ALA A 121 3.68 7.23 -2.73
N THR A 122 4.60 6.26 -2.64
CA THR A 122 4.95 5.62 -1.36
C THR A 122 5.66 6.58 -0.40
N ILE A 123 6.43 7.56 -0.90
CA ILE A 123 7.16 8.53 -0.06
C ILE A 123 6.20 9.33 0.87
N PRO A 124 5.15 10.01 0.38
CA PRO A 124 4.19 10.68 1.25
C PRO A 124 3.33 9.70 2.08
N VAL A 125 3.09 8.48 1.59
CA VAL A 125 2.29 7.48 2.32
C VAL A 125 3.06 6.92 3.51
N VAL A 126 4.37 6.67 3.39
CA VAL A 126 5.20 6.22 4.53
C VAL A 126 5.36 7.33 5.56
N TYR A 127 5.49 8.59 5.12
CA TYR A 127 5.43 9.76 6.02
C TYR A 127 4.13 9.77 6.82
N TRP A 128 2.99 9.59 6.14
CA TRP A 128 1.67 9.55 6.78
C TRP A 128 1.56 8.37 7.77
N LEU A 129 1.91 7.16 7.37
CA LEU A 129 1.85 5.97 8.24
C LEU A 129 2.72 6.14 9.50
N ALA A 130 3.98 6.52 9.33
CA ALA A 130 4.90 6.71 10.45
C ALA A 130 4.47 7.86 11.36
N GLY A 131 3.92 8.94 10.79
CA GLY A 131 3.34 10.05 11.56
C GLY A 131 2.13 9.66 12.41
N ARG A 132 1.35 8.66 11.97
CA ARG A 132 0.20 8.13 12.71
C ARG A 132 0.59 7.17 13.82
N LEU A 133 1.65 6.39 13.61
CA LEU A 133 2.18 5.44 14.59
C LEU A 133 3.00 6.14 15.68
N PHE A 134 3.77 7.15 15.29
CA PHE A 134 4.70 7.87 16.14
C PHE A 134 4.42 9.37 16.07
N ASP A 135 5.27 10.14 15.38
CA ASP A 135 5.13 11.58 15.22
C ASP A 135 5.66 12.04 13.85
N ARG A 136 5.54 13.34 13.59
CA ARG A 136 5.92 13.95 12.30
C ARG A 136 7.41 13.87 12.02
N ARG A 137 8.27 13.91 13.04
CA ARG A 137 9.73 13.77 12.88
C ARG A 137 10.06 12.36 12.41
N VAL A 138 9.48 11.35 13.05
CA VAL A 138 9.62 9.94 12.62
C VAL A 138 9.07 9.75 11.21
N GLY A 139 7.96 10.42 10.87
CA GLY A 139 7.45 10.49 9.49
C GLY A 139 8.48 10.98 8.48
N LEU A 140 9.13 12.12 8.75
CA LEU A 140 10.15 12.68 7.86
C LEU A 140 11.39 11.79 7.76
N ILE A 141 11.81 11.17 8.87
CA ILE A 141 12.93 10.22 8.88
C ILE A 141 12.58 9.02 8.00
N ALA A 142 11.39 8.43 8.16
CA ALA A 142 10.96 7.29 7.36
C ALA A 142 10.87 7.62 5.86
N ALA A 143 10.33 8.79 5.50
CA ALA A 143 10.28 9.26 4.13
C ALA A 143 11.68 9.48 3.55
N THR A 144 12.59 10.11 4.31
CA THR A 144 13.99 10.29 3.91
C THR A 144 14.67 8.96 3.64
N LEU A 145 14.57 8.02 4.59
CA LEU A 145 15.16 6.68 4.45
C LEU A 145 14.63 5.95 3.22
N LEU A 146 13.32 6.03 2.94
CA LEU A 146 12.72 5.40 1.76
C LEU A 146 13.12 6.10 0.45
N THR A 147 13.24 7.43 0.45
CA THR A 147 13.67 8.21 -0.72
C THR A 147 15.03 7.76 -1.23
N PHE A 148 15.97 7.51 -0.31
CA PHE A 148 17.35 7.09 -0.61
C PHE A 148 17.59 5.57 -0.54
N ASN A 149 16.54 4.77 -0.32
CA ASN A 149 16.69 3.32 -0.23
C ASN A 149 17.01 2.72 -1.61
N ALA A 150 18.20 2.12 -1.75
CA ALA A 150 18.68 1.57 -3.01
C ALA A 150 17.78 0.46 -3.60
N TYR A 151 17.19 -0.40 -2.76
CA TYR A 151 16.29 -1.45 -3.22
C TYR A 151 14.96 -0.88 -3.72
N HIS A 152 14.40 0.10 -3.01
CA HIS A 152 13.16 0.75 -3.42
C HIS A 152 13.34 1.55 -4.72
N ILE A 153 14.51 2.18 -4.92
CA ILE A 153 14.87 2.80 -6.19
C ILE A 153 14.98 1.73 -7.28
N ARG A 154 15.73 0.65 -7.05
CA ARG A 154 15.89 -0.45 -8.01
C ARG A 154 14.53 -1.02 -8.46
N TYR A 155 13.63 -1.32 -7.54
CA TYR A 155 12.29 -1.84 -7.85
C TYR A 155 11.35 -0.81 -8.49
N ALA A 156 11.65 0.49 -8.36
CA ALA A 156 10.94 1.53 -9.12
C ALA A 156 11.35 1.54 -10.60
N GLN A 157 12.57 1.08 -10.89
CA GLN A 157 13.15 1.08 -12.23
C GLN A 157 12.90 -0.21 -13.01
N GLU A 158 12.11 -1.13 -12.47
CA GLU A 158 11.75 -2.37 -13.14
C GLU A 158 10.29 -2.32 -13.61
N ALA A 159 10.03 -2.78 -14.82
CA ALA A 159 8.68 -2.96 -15.38
C ALA A 159 7.96 -4.15 -14.71
N ARG A 160 7.77 -4.07 -13.39
CA ARG A 160 7.29 -5.10 -12.48
C ARG A 160 6.41 -4.50 -11.38
N SER A 161 5.64 -5.35 -10.70
CA SER A 161 4.64 -4.94 -9.69
C SER A 161 5.20 -4.56 -8.32
N TYR A 162 6.50 -4.73 -8.07
CA TYR A 162 7.10 -4.55 -6.75
C TYR A 162 6.78 -3.19 -6.13
N SER A 163 6.87 -2.11 -6.91
CA SER A 163 6.53 -0.77 -6.45
C SER A 163 5.04 -0.60 -6.12
N PHE A 164 4.14 -1.26 -6.84
CA PHE A 164 2.71 -1.30 -6.50
C PHE A 164 2.46 -2.05 -5.19
N PHE A 165 3.14 -3.17 -4.98
CA PHE A 165 3.02 -3.95 -3.75
C PHE A 165 3.43 -3.13 -2.52
N ILE A 166 4.59 -2.47 -2.57
CA ILE A 166 5.06 -1.62 -1.46
C ILE A 166 4.10 -0.45 -1.23
N PHE A 167 3.67 0.23 -2.30
CA PHE A 167 2.72 1.34 -2.21
C PHE A 167 1.40 0.92 -1.57
N LEU A 168 0.74 -0.11 -2.12
CA LEU A 168 -0.57 -0.56 -1.67
C LEU A 168 -0.52 -1.21 -0.29
N GLY A 169 0.56 -1.92 0.05
CA GLY A 169 0.77 -2.46 1.40
C GLY A 169 0.97 -1.37 2.46
N THR A 170 1.76 -0.34 2.13
CA THR A 170 1.94 0.82 3.01
C THR A 170 0.63 1.61 3.16
N LEU A 171 -0.10 1.80 2.06
CA LEU A 171 -1.39 2.47 2.04
C LEU A 171 -2.47 1.71 2.83
N SER A 172 -2.52 0.38 2.66
CA SER A 172 -3.36 -0.54 3.45
C SER A 172 -3.10 -0.38 4.93
N SER A 173 -1.82 -0.33 5.32
CA SER A 173 -1.40 -0.16 6.72
C SER A 173 -1.76 1.23 7.26
N ALA A 174 -1.58 2.29 6.46
CA ALA A 174 -1.96 3.65 6.84
C ALA A 174 -3.47 3.76 7.10
N PHE A 175 -4.30 3.24 6.19
CA PHE A 175 -5.74 3.22 6.38
C PHE A 175 -6.19 2.27 7.49
N PHE A 176 -5.46 1.18 7.74
CA PHE A 176 -5.73 0.29 8.86
C PHE A 176 -5.57 1.03 10.20
N ILE A 177 -4.46 1.75 10.37
CA ILE A 177 -4.21 2.57 11.57
C ILE A 177 -5.25 3.69 11.68
N ASP A 178 -5.52 4.42 10.59
CA ASP A 178 -6.52 5.49 10.58
C ASP A 178 -7.95 4.96 10.86
N LEU A 179 -8.28 3.74 10.43
CA LEU A 179 -9.56 3.08 10.73
C LEU A 179 -9.68 2.75 12.23
N LEU A 180 -8.60 2.29 12.86
CA LEU A 180 -8.57 2.00 14.29
C LEU A 180 -8.72 3.28 15.11
N GLN A 181 -8.03 4.36 14.71
CA GLN A 181 -8.12 5.67 15.38
C GLN A 181 -9.47 6.37 15.14
N GLN A 182 -9.96 6.33 13.90
CA GLN A 182 -11.15 7.04 13.46
C GLN A 182 -11.93 6.18 12.46
N PRO A 183 -12.99 5.46 12.89
CA PRO A 183 -13.70 4.49 12.07
C PRO A 183 -14.65 5.13 11.05
N THR A 184 -14.13 5.98 10.17
CA THR A 184 -14.87 6.67 9.12
C THR A 184 -15.08 5.77 7.89
N ARG A 185 -16.12 6.08 7.08
CA ARG A 185 -16.36 5.39 5.79
C ARG A 185 -15.16 5.46 4.85
N ARG A 186 -14.45 6.60 4.82
CA ARG A 186 -13.24 6.80 4.02
C ARG A 186 -12.15 5.81 4.42
N ASN A 187 -11.82 5.72 5.71
CA ASN A 187 -10.75 4.86 6.20
C ASN A 187 -11.08 3.38 5.99
N ARG A 188 -12.35 3.03 6.16
CA ARG A 188 -12.87 1.69 5.85
C ARG A 188 -12.68 1.31 4.39
N ILE A 189 -13.17 2.14 3.47
CA ILE A 189 -13.06 1.88 2.02
C ILE A 189 -11.59 1.87 1.59
N GLY A 190 -10.80 2.83 2.07
CA GLY A 190 -9.37 2.91 1.79
C GLY A 190 -8.62 1.64 2.20
N HIS A 191 -8.88 1.14 3.41
CA HIS A 191 -8.29 -0.11 3.88
C HIS A 191 -8.72 -1.32 3.04
N ILE A 192 -10.02 -1.48 2.77
CA ILE A 192 -10.52 -2.62 1.98
C ILE A 192 -9.93 -2.62 0.57
N LEU A 193 -9.95 -1.47 -0.12
CA LEU A 193 -9.47 -1.35 -1.48
C LEU A 193 -7.95 -1.52 -1.56
N ALA A 194 -7.19 -0.84 -0.70
CA ALA A 194 -5.73 -0.95 -0.71
C ALA A 194 -5.26 -2.38 -0.38
N SER A 195 -5.85 -3.03 0.63
CA SER A 195 -5.53 -4.43 0.96
C SER A 195 -5.86 -5.38 -0.19
N SER A 196 -7.03 -5.23 -0.81
CA SER A 196 -7.45 -6.12 -1.90
C SER A 196 -6.58 -5.93 -3.14
N LEU A 197 -6.32 -4.68 -3.55
CA LEU A 197 -5.45 -4.37 -4.66
C LEU A 197 -3.99 -4.80 -4.40
N ALA A 198 -3.51 -4.73 -3.17
CA ALA A 198 -2.18 -5.21 -2.82
C ALA A 198 -2.01 -6.71 -3.14
N VAL A 199 -3.04 -7.53 -2.92
CA VAL A 199 -3.02 -8.97 -3.26
C VAL A 199 -2.93 -9.19 -4.76
N TYR A 200 -3.63 -8.38 -5.56
CA TYR A 200 -3.54 -8.44 -7.02
C TYR A 200 -2.23 -7.83 -7.57
N ALA A 201 -1.54 -6.99 -6.80
CA ALA A 201 -0.18 -6.53 -7.12
C ALA A 201 0.87 -7.60 -6.80
N HIS A 202 0.71 -8.30 -5.66
CA HIS A 202 1.55 -9.42 -5.26
C HIS A 202 0.83 -10.29 -4.22
N LEU A 203 0.75 -11.60 -4.45
CA LEU A 203 0.00 -12.53 -3.57
C LEU A 203 0.51 -12.55 -2.12
N TYR A 204 1.78 -12.21 -1.89
CA TYR A 204 2.35 -12.11 -0.54
C TYR A 204 1.72 -11.02 0.31
N ALA A 205 0.94 -10.08 -0.27
CA ALA A 205 0.13 -9.15 0.50
C ALA A 205 -0.89 -9.85 1.41
N VAL A 206 -1.26 -11.10 1.14
CA VAL A 206 -2.09 -11.90 2.05
C VAL A 206 -1.42 -12.04 3.42
N LEU A 207 -0.08 -12.18 3.49
CA LEU A 207 0.65 -12.25 4.75
C LEU A 207 0.53 -10.95 5.55
N LEU A 208 0.56 -9.80 4.87
CA LEU A 208 0.34 -8.49 5.51
C LEU A 208 -1.08 -8.38 6.08
N ILE A 209 -2.10 -8.82 5.32
CA ILE A 209 -3.50 -8.83 5.75
C ILE A 209 -3.68 -9.72 6.99
N VAL A 210 -3.06 -10.91 6.98
CA VAL A 210 -3.07 -11.83 8.13
C VAL A 210 -2.37 -11.19 9.34
N ALA A 211 -1.22 -10.53 9.15
CA ALA A 211 -0.52 -9.84 10.22
C ALA A 211 -1.37 -8.71 10.83
N GLN A 212 -2.03 -7.89 10.00
CA GLN A 212 -2.96 -6.86 10.46
C GLN A 212 -4.14 -7.48 11.22
N TRP A 213 -4.72 -8.58 10.73
CA TRP A 213 -5.80 -9.29 11.44
C TRP A 213 -5.34 -9.85 12.80
N LEU A 214 -4.15 -10.47 12.86
CA LEU A 214 -3.57 -10.99 14.10
C LEU A 214 -3.27 -9.87 15.09
N SER A 215 -2.80 -8.70 14.62
CA SER A 215 -2.57 -7.54 15.49
C SER A 215 -3.81 -7.13 16.27
N LEU A 216 -5.02 -7.28 15.71
CA LEU A 216 -6.28 -7.01 16.42
C LEU A 216 -6.51 -7.98 17.58
N ARG A 217 -5.99 -9.21 17.52
CA ARG A 217 -6.10 -10.18 18.62
C ARG A 217 -5.23 -9.73 19.79
N PHE A 218 -4.01 -9.30 19.51
CA PHE A 218 -3.11 -8.74 20.52
C PHE A 218 -3.67 -7.45 21.14
N LEU A 219 -4.20 -6.52 20.33
CA LEU A 219 -4.79 -5.29 20.85
C LEU A 219 -6.01 -5.54 21.75
N LYS A 220 -6.85 -6.54 21.43
CA LYS A 220 -7.96 -6.95 22.31
C LYS A 220 -7.48 -7.53 23.63
N TYR A 221 -6.41 -8.32 23.59
CA TYR A 221 -5.80 -8.88 24.80
C TYR A 221 -5.32 -7.76 25.74
N GLU A 222 -4.77 -6.68 25.19
CA GLU A 222 -4.37 -5.46 25.91
C GLU A 222 -5.57 -4.55 26.31
N GLY A 223 -6.81 -5.02 26.17
CA GLY A 223 -8.02 -4.28 26.59
C GLY A 223 -8.44 -3.14 25.66
N ILE A 224 -7.83 -3.01 24.47
CA ILE A 224 -8.14 -1.93 23.53
C ILE A 224 -9.47 -2.21 22.81
N LYS A 225 -10.41 -1.25 22.90
CA LYS A 225 -11.72 -1.34 22.24
C LYS A 225 -11.57 -1.25 20.72
N ILE A 226 -11.88 -2.34 20.03
CA ILE A 226 -11.83 -2.39 18.56
C ILE A 226 -13.20 -2.02 17.98
N PRO A 227 -13.27 -1.12 16.97
CA PRO A 227 -14.53 -0.77 16.33
C PRO A 227 -15.28 -2.01 15.81
N LEU A 228 -16.58 -2.11 16.09
CA LEU A 228 -17.41 -3.27 15.71
C LEU A 228 -17.39 -3.56 14.19
N ASN A 229 -17.29 -2.51 13.37
CA ASN A 229 -17.29 -2.60 11.91
C ASN A 229 -16.00 -3.21 11.32
N THR A 230 -14.92 -3.32 12.11
CA THR A 230 -13.65 -3.90 11.65
C THR A 230 -13.80 -5.36 11.23
N LYS A 231 -14.69 -6.13 11.87
CA LYS A 231 -14.97 -7.52 11.46
C LYS A 231 -15.52 -7.62 10.04
N GLN A 232 -16.36 -6.68 9.64
CA GLN A 232 -16.99 -6.71 8.31
C GLN A 232 -15.99 -6.35 7.20
N ASN A 233 -14.93 -5.61 7.50
CA ASN A 233 -13.88 -5.28 6.52
C ASN A 233 -13.14 -6.52 6.05
N TRP A 234 -12.80 -7.43 6.96
CA TRP A 234 -12.15 -8.70 6.62
C TRP A 234 -13.02 -9.57 5.73
N ARG A 235 -14.36 -9.55 5.92
CA ARG A 235 -15.30 -10.24 5.03
C ARG A 235 -15.25 -9.66 3.61
N TRP A 236 -15.27 -8.34 3.49
CA TRP A 236 -15.17 -7.68 2.18
C TRP A 236 -13.82 -7.91 1.50
N ILE A 237 -12.72 -7.84 2.25
CA ILE A 237 -11.39 -8.17 1.73
C ILE A 237 -11.37 -9.61 1.24
N ALA A 238 -11.84 -10.57 2.05
CA ALA A 238 -11.91 -11.98 1.68
C ALA A 238 -12.72 -12.22 0.40
N ILE A 239 -13.88 -11.56 0.26
CA ILE A 239 -14.70 -11.62 -0.97
C ILE A 239 -13.94 -11.07 -2.17
N LEU A 240 -13.30 -9.90 -2.02
CA LEU A 240 -12.60 -9.25 -3.13
C LEU A 240 -11.34 -10.00 -3.57
N ILE A 241 -10.65 -10.68 -2.66
CA ILE A 241 -9.44 -11.47 -2.99
C ILE A 241 -9.75 -12.93 -3.32
N PHE A 242 -11.02 -13.36 -3.20
CA PHE A 242 -11.41 -14.75 -3.44
C PHE A 242 -10.97 -15.28 -4.81
N PRO A 243 -11.07 -14.54 -5.93
CA PRO A 243 -10.52 -14.99 -7.21
C PRO A 243 -9.01 -15.27 -7.18
N ALA A 244 -8.23 -14.45 -6.48
CA ALA A 244 -6.80 -14.67 -6.31
C ALA A 244 -6.51 -15.91 -5.46
N LEU A 245 -7.32 -16.18 -4.42
CA LEU A 245 -7.20 -17.40 -3.61
C LEU A 245 -7.59 -18.66 -4.41
N LEU A 246 -8.64 -18.57 -5.23
CA LEU A 246 -9.01 -19.64 -6.15
C LEU A 246 -7.91 -19.92 -7.17
N PHE A 247 -7.29 -18.88 -7.72
CA PHE A 247 -6.14 -19.01 -8.62
C PHE A 247 -5.03 -19.83 -7.94
N VAL A 248 -4.62 -19.45 -6.72
CA VAL A 248 -3.57 -20.17 -5.97
C VAL A 248 -3.98 -21.63 -5.70
N GLY A 249 -5.22 -21.86 -5.31
CA GLY A 249 -5.72 -23.22 -5.02
C GLY A 249 -5.83 -24.13 -6.25
N THR A 250 -6.10 -23.57 -7.44
CA THR A 250 -6.32 -24.35 -8.67
C THR A 250 -5.07 -24.54 -9.51
N THR A 251 -4.14 -23.59 -9.48
CA THR A 251 -2.87 -23.68 -10.22
C THR A 251 -1.74 -24.31 -9.40
N GLY A 252 -1.90 -24.37 -8.08
CA GLY A 252 -0.97 -25.02 -7.17
C GLY A 252 0.43 -24.40 -7.16
N ALA A 253 1.37 -25.15 -6.60
CA ALA A 253 2.80 -24.83 -6.56
C ALA A 253 3.53 -25.11 -7.90
N GLY A 254 2.85 -25.00 -9.04
CA GLY A 254 3.44 -25.26 -10.36
C GLY A 254 4.81 -24.58 -10.57
N PRO A 255 4.98 -23.30 -10.17
CA PRO A 255 6.26 -22.57 -10.24
C PRO A 255 7.34 -23.02 -9.24
N ILE A 256 7.07 -23.94 -8.31
CA ILE A 256 8.04 -24.46 -7.33
C ILE A 256 8.40 -25.93 -7.61
N SER A 257 7.78 -26.54 -8.62
CA SER A 257 8.01 -27.94 -9.02
C SER A 257 9.43 -28.24 -9.55
N TRP A 258 10.22 -27.21 -9.83
CA TRP A 258 11.62 -27.31 -10.23
C TRP A 258 12.59 -27.47 -9.05
N ILE A 259 12.15 -27.23 -7.81
CA ILE A 259 12.90 -27.60 -6.60
C ILE A 259 12.60 -29.07 -6.32
N LYS A 260 13.41 -29.94 -6.91
CA LYS A 260 13.49 -31.36 -6.59
C LYS A 260 14.85 -31.67 -5.99
#